data_AF-A0A392RI88-F1
#
_entry.id   AF-A0A392RI88-F1
#
_cell.length_a   1.000
_cell.length_b   1.000
_cell.length_c   1.000
_cell.angle_alpha   90.00
_cell.angle_beta   90.00
_cell.angle_gamma   90.00
#
_symmetry.space_group_name_H-M   'P 1'
#
loop_
_entity.id
_entity.type
_entity.pdbx_description
1 polymer ?
#
loop_
_entity_poly.entity_id
_entity_poly.type
_entity_poly.pdbx_seq_one_letter_code
_entity_poly.pdbx_strand_id
1 'polypeptide(L)' 'MIKVRYLVVDSWSVYNVVIGRPTVADLGAVISTLHLTMKYPLGDGMVGVVKADLDMAK' A
#
# COMPACT_ATOMS: atom_id res chain seq x y z
N MET A 1 2.56 -15.52 0.17
CA MET A 1 1.32 -14.77 0.54
C MET A 1 1.48 -14.26 1.96
N ILE A 2 1.43 -12.94 2.17
CA ILE A 2 1.54 -12.36 3.52
C ILE A 2 0.17 -12.34 4.20
N LYS A 3 0.12 -12.57 5.52
CA LYS A 3 -1.10 -12.45 6.32
C LYS A 3 -0.88 -11.37 7.37
N VAL A 4 -1.78 -10.40 7.43
CA VAL A 4 -1.65 -9.23 8.30
C VAL A 4 -2.91 -9.13 9.16
N ARG A 5 -2.74 -8.93 10.46
CA ARG A 5 -3.85 -8.51 11.33
C ARG A 5 -4.06 -7.01 11.13
N TYR A 6 -5.28 -6.62 10.79
CA TYR A 6 -5.65 -5.24 10.56
C TYR A 6 -6.81 -4.83 11.45
N LEU A 7 -7.00 -3.52 11.62
CA LEU A 7 -8.13 -2.91 12.31
C LEU A 7 -9.03 -2.24 11.28
N VAL A 8 -10.34 -2.48 11.37
CA VAL A 8 -11.34 -1.71 10.64
C VAL A 8 -11.73 -0.52 11.50
N VAL A 9 -11.61 0.69 10.93
CA VAL A 9 -11.94 1.94 11.61
C VAL A 9 -13.08 2.59 10.85
N ASP A 10 -14.21 2.82 11.51
CA ASP A 10 -15.33 3.56 10.94
C ASP A 10 -15.09 5.06 11.14
N SER A 11 -14.50 5.69 10.12
CA SER A 11 -14.14 7.11 10.14
C SER A 11 -14.15 7.68 8.73
N TRP A 12 -14.59 8.92 8.59
CA TRP A 12 -14.35 9.69 7.37
C TRP A 12 -12.84 9.92 7.22
N SER A 13 -12.25 9.34 6.18
CA SER A 13 -10.83 9.49 5.87
C SER A 13 -10.62 9.54 4.37
N VAL A 14 -9.63 10.33 3.95
CA VAL A 14 -9.10 10.32 2.58
C VAL A 14 -8.30 9.04 2.26
N TYR A 15 -8.00 8.22 3.27
CA TYR A 15 -7.28 6.96 3.12
C TYR A 15 -8.21 5.76 3.30
N ASN A 16 -8.23 4.88 2.30
CA ASN A 16 -8.92 3.60 2.39
C ASN A 16 -8.16 2.59 3.28
N VAL A 17 -6.82 2.67 3.32
CA VAL A 17 -5.95 1.76 4.07
C VAL A 17 -4.72 2.50 4.57
N VAL A 18 -4.40 2.32 5.85
CA VAL A 18 -3.12 2.74 6.43
C VAL A 18 -2.24 1.51 6.63
N ILE A 19 -1.11 1.46 5.93
CA ILE A 19 -0.17 0.33 5.99
C ILE A 19 1.06 0.75 6.80
N GLY A 20 1.34 0.02 7.88
CA GLY A 20 2.53 0.25 8.68
C GLY A 20 3.81 -0.22 7.99
N ARG A 21 4.94 0.35 8.40
CA ARG A 21 6.29 -0.04 7.92
C ARG A 21 6.60 -1.55 7.99
N PRO A 22 6.19 -2.30 9.04
CA PRO A 22 6.44 -3.75 9.09
C PRO A 22 5.83 -4.48 7.89
N THR A 23 4.57 -4.20 7.57
CA THR A 23 3.89 -4.81 6.42
C THR A 23 4.53 -4.43 5.09
N VAL A 24 4.98 -3.17 4.95
CA VAL A 24 5.72 -2.73 3.75
C VAL A 24 7.03 -3.50 3.59
N ALA A 25 7.75 -3.74 4.70
CA ALA A 25 8.99 -4.51 4.69
C ALA A 25 8.73 -5.99 4.35
N ASP A 26 7.71 -6.61 4.95
CA ASP A 26 7.33 -8.00 4.67
C ASP A 26 6.88 -8.21 3.22
N LEU A 27 6.27 -7.18 2.61
CA LEU A 27 5.94 -7.18 1.18
C LEU A 27 7.16 -7.09 0.27
N GLY A 28 8.33 -6.69 0.78
CA GLY A 28 9.45 -6.27 -0.06
C GLY A 28 9.10 -5.04 -0.92
N ALA A 29 8.21 -4.18 -0.42
CA ALA A 29 7.66 -3.08 -1.18
C ALA A 29 8.58 -1.85 -1.17
N VAL A 30 8.57 -1.11 -2.29
CA VAL A 30 9.26 0.18 -2.46
C VAL A 30 8.22 1.25 -2.75
N ILE A 31 8.19 2.28 -1.91
CA ILE A 31 7.23 3.39 -2.02
C ILE A 31 7.97 4.61 -2.56
N SER A 32 7.42 5.24 -3.61
CA SER A 32 7.85 6.54 -4.08
C SER A 32 6.75 7.55 -3.83
N THR A 33 6.99 8.47 -2.91
CA THR A 33 6.08 9.59 -2.61
C THR A 33 5.98 10.55 -3.80
N LEU A 34 7.09 10.81 -4.49
CA LEU A 34 7.13 11.65 -5.69
C LEU A 34 6.19 11.15 -6.79
N HIS A 35 6.15 9.84 -7.01
CA HIS A 35 5.31 9.22 -8.04
C HIS A 35 3.98 8.69 -7.50
N LEU A 36 3.70 8.92 -6.21
CA LEU A 36 2.52 8.42 -5.51
C LEU A 36 2.25 6.93 -5.79
N THR A 37 3.31 6.12 -5.80
CA THR A 37 3.25 4.73 -6.24
C THR A 37 4.02 3.83 -5.28
N MET A 38 3.45 2.67 -4.97
CA MET A 38 4.13 1.56 -4.31
C MET A 38 4.30 0.40 -5.27
N LYS A 39 5.52 -0.16 -5.34
CA LYS A 39 5.81 -1.39 -6.09
C LYS A 39 6.16 -2.51 -5.12
N TYR A 40 5.83 -3.75 -5.47
CA TYR A 40 6.17 -4.93 -4.67
C TYR A 40 6.32 -6.16 -5.58
N PRO A 41 7.18 -7.13 -5.21
CA PRO A 41 7.33 -8.36 -5.97
C PRO A 41 6.02 -9.17 -5.99
N LEU A 42 5.72 -9.71 -7.16
CA LEU A 42 4.75 -10.78 -7.38
C LEU A 42 5.50 -12.07 -7.73
N GLY A 43 4.78 -13.18 -7.83
CA GLY A 43 5.36 -14.44 -8.33
C GLY A 43 5.95 -14.29 -9.74
N ASP A 44 6.85 -15.20 -10.11
CA ASP A 44 7.38 -15.34 -11.47
C ASP A 44 8.06 -14.08 -12.03
N GLY A 45 8.70 -13.29 -11.15
CA GLY A 45 9.41 -12.06 -11.55
C GLY A 45 8.50 -10.89 -11.91
N MET A 46 7.18 -11.01 -11.70
CA MET A 46 6.24 -9.93 -11.91
C MET A 46 6.35 -8.87 -10.80
N VAL A 47 5.85 -7.66 -11.08
CA VAL A 47 5.83 -6.55 -10.11
C VAL A 47 4.42 -6.00 -10.00
N GLY A 48 3.89 -6.00 -8.78
CA GLY A 48 2.64 -5.35 -8.44
C GLY A 48 2.85 -3.85 -8.28
N VAL A 49 1.85 -3.06 -8.67
CA VAL A 49 1.89 -1.60 -8.60
C VAL A 49 0.59 -1.10 -7.97
N VAL A 50 0.70 -0.35 -6.88
CA VAL A 50 -0.40 0.41 -6.29
C VAL A 50 -0.14 1.89 -6.53
N LYS A 51 -1.10 2.61 -7.12
CA LYS A 51 -1.04 4.06 -7.29
C LYS A 51 -2.01 4.71 -6.33
N ALA A 52 -1.60 5.81 -5.70
CA ALA A 52 -2.53 6.63 -4.95
C ALA A 52 -3.40 7.42 -5.93
N ASP A 53 -4.67 7.59 -5.56
CA ASP A 53 -5.60 8.47 -6.24
C ASP A 53 -5.61 9.82 -5.51
N LEU A 54 -5.08 10.86 -6.15
CA LEU A 54 -5.01 12.19 -5.56
C LEU A 54 -6.33 12.95 -5.69
N ASP A 55 -7.18 12.60 -6.66
CA ASP A 55 -8.47 13.25 -6.84
C ASP A 55 -9.44 12.89 -5.71
N MET A 56 -9.30 11.67 -5.16
CA MET A 56 -10.01 11.24 -3.96
C MET A 56 -9.43 11.80 -2.64
N ALA A 57 -8.22 12.37 -2.66
CA ALA A 57 -7.50 12.78 -1.46
C ALA A 57 -7.74 14.25 -1.05
N LYS A 58 -8.88 14.83 -1.43
CA LYS A 58 -9.28 16.22 -1.13
C LYS A 58 -10.10 16.34 0.14
#